data_AF-A0A314Y638-F1
#
_entry.id   AF-A0A314Y638-F1
#
_cell.length_a   1.000
_cell.length_b   1.000
_cell.length_c   1.000
_cell.angle_alpha   90.00
_cell.angle_beta   90.00
_cell.angle_gamma   90.00
#
_symmetry.space_group_name_H-M   'P 1'
#
loop_
_entity.id
_entity.type
_entity.pdbx_description
1 polymer ?
#
loop_
_entity_poly.entity_id
_entity_poly.type
_entity_poly.pdbx_seq_one_letter_code
_entity_poly.pdbx_strand_id
1 'polypeptide(L)'
;MALWMWLEHAAKEYNFVNKLCVTLPNILLNGIADESVMALKCIQQDIFHVDITNRNQDIPLFNALTKTCATLEFFHQNRLDIVRGVTKLFNEVCMRAFDDLFLNHNQTQLNK
;
A
#
# COMPACT_ATOMS: atom_id res chain seq x y z
N MET A 1 -2.53 1.81 3.81
CA MET A 1 -2.31 3.25 3.57
C MET A 1 -0.85 3.62 3.45
N ALA A 2 0.00 3.21 4.41
CA ALA A 2 1.42 3.52 4.36
C ALA A 2 2.10 3.16 3.02
N LEU A 3 1.78 1.98 2.45
CA LEU A 3 2.29 1.60 1.12
C LEU A 3 1.88 2.57 0.00
N TRP A 4 0.62 2.99 -0.04
CA TRP A 4 0.14 3.88 -1.10
C TRP A 4 0.71 5.29 -0.98
N MET A 5 0.89 5.79 0.25
CA MET A 5 1.62 7.04 0.49
C MET A 5 3.10 6.92 0.11
N TRP A 6 3.72 5.76 0.34
CA TRP A 6 5.09 5.51 -0.09
C TRP A 6 5.21 5.55 -1.62
N LEU A 7 4.28 4.91 -2.34
CA LEU A 7 4.24 4.96 -3.80
C LEU A 7 4.05 6.38 -4.33
N GLU A 8 3.17 7.16 -3.69
CA GLU A 8 2.95 8.56 -4.02
C GLU A 8 4.27 9.35 -3.96
N HIS A 9 5.04 9.16 -2.89
CA HIS A 9 6.36 9.77 -2.73
C HIS A 9 7.40 9.23 -3.72
N ALA A 10 7.44 7.91 -3.94
CA ALA A 10 8.42 7.25 -4.80
C ALA A 10 8.22 7.61 -6.29
N ALA A 11 6.96 7.64 -6.74
CA ALA A 11 6.60 8.00 -8.10
C ALA A 11 6.63 9.52 -8.35
N LYS A 12 6.84 10.33 -7.29
CA LYS A 12 6.75 11.80 -7.32
C LYS A 12 5.42 12.28 -7.92
N GLU A 13 4.37 11.48 -7.77
CA GLU A 13 3.04 11.83 -8.20
C GLU A 13 2.30 12.50 -7.04
N TYR A 14 1.73 13.67 -7.25
CA TYR A 14 0.93 14.32 -6.22
C TYR A 14 -0.52 13.84 -6.27
N ASN A 15 -1.11 13.62 -5.09
CA ASN A 15 -2.50 13.22 -4.86
C ASN A 15 -2.82 11.80 -5.37
N PHE A 16 -1.85 10.90 -5.42
CA PHE A 16 -2.08 9.51 -5.84
C PHE A 16 -3.12 8.84 -4.93
N VAL A 17 -2.92 8.87 -3.61
CA VAL A 17 -3.82 8.24 -2.64
C VAL A 17 -5.22 8.84 -2.71
N ASN A 18 -5.33 10.16 -2.83
CA ASN A 18 -6.62 10.85 -2.93
C ASN A 18 -7.37 10.45 -4.22
N LYS A 19 -6.69 10.47 -5.38
CA LYS A 19 -7.28 10.04 -6.64
C LYS A 19 -7.75 8.59 -6.58
N LEU A 20 -6.95 7.72 -5.99
CA LEU A 20 -7.28 6.31 -5.79
C LEU A 20 -8.58 6.16 -4.99
N CYS A 21 -8.66 6.79 -3.81
CA CYS A 21 -9.79 6.65 -2.91
C CYS A 21 -11.08 7.34 -3.40
N VAL A 22 -10.97 8.44 -4.16
CA VAL A 22 -12.14 9.21 -4.63
C VAL A 22 -12.66 8.73 -5.98
N THR A 23 -11.77 8.25 -6.86
CA THR A 23 -12.13 7.98 -8.26
C THR A 23 -12.50 6.52 -8.49
N LEU A 24 -11.94 5.59 -7.71
CA LEU A 24 -12.14 4.17 -7.96
C LEU A 24 -13.37 3.61 -7.24
N PRO A 25 -14.16 2.75 -7.91
CA PRO A 25 -15.19 1.95 -7.26
C PRO A 25 -14.60 1.06 -6.17
N ASN A 26 -15.37 0.80 -5.11
CA ASN A 26 -14.97 -0.05 -3.99
C ASN A 26 -14.45 -1.43 -4.42
N ILE A 27 -14.98 -2.00 -5.51
CA ILE A 27 -14.53 -3.30 -6.04
C ILE A 27 -13.07 -3.22 -6.50
N LEU A 28 -12.69 -2.17 -7.22
CA LEU A 28 -11.31 -1.97 -7.65
C LEU A 28 -10.43 -1.64 -6.45
N LEU A 29 -10.90 -0.79 -5.54
CA LEU A 29 -10.17 -0.43 -4.33
C LEU A 29 -9.83 -1.65 -3.46
N ASN A 30 -10.78 -2.59 -3.32
CA ASN A 30 -10.56 -3.85 -2.62
C ASN A 30 -9.53 -4.72 -3.34
N GLY A 31 -9.62 -4.86 -4.67
CA GLY A 31 -8.61 -5.60 -5.44
C GLY A 31 -7.20 -5.02 -5.30
N ILE A 32 -7.08 -3.69 -5.28
CA ILE A 32 -5.81 -2.99 -5.06
C ILE A 32 -5.30 -3.23 -3.63
N ALA A 33 -6.19 -3.29 -2.65
CA ALA A 33 -5.84 -3.65 -1.27
C ALA A 33 -5.32 -5.10 -1.19
N ASP A 34 -5.95 -6.04 -1.88
CA ASP A 34 -5.51 -7.44 -1.93
C ASP A 34 -4.12 -7.56 -2.58
N GLU A 35 -3.89 -6.88 -3.70
CA GLU A 35 -2.57 -6.82 -4.35
C GLU A 35 -1.53 -6.12 -3.48
N SER A 36 -1.92 -5.09 -2.72
CA SER A 36 -1.02 -4.43 -1.76
C SER A 36 -0.53 -5.40 -0.69
N VAL A 37 -1.42 -6.26 -0.18
CA VAL A 37 -1.05 -7.29 0.80
C VAL A 37 -0.10 -8.29 0.17
N MET A 38 -0.30 -8.66 -1.09
CA MET A 38 0.60 -9.54 -1.82
C MET A 38 2.00 -8.92 -2.00
N ALA A 39 2.08 -7.64 -2.38
CA ALA A 39 3.33 -6.89 -2.46
C ALA A 39 4.04 -6.77 -1.11
N LEU A 40 3.31 -6.51 -0.02
CA LEU A 40 3.88 -6.44 1.33
C LEU A 40 4.38 -7.81 1.83
N LYS A 41 3.67 -8.89 1.52
CA LYS A 41 4.14 -10.25 1.81
C LYS A 41 5.41 -10.57 1.02
N CYS A 42 5.46 -10.16 -0.24
CA CYS A 42 6.62 -10.34 -1.11
C CYS A 42 7.88 -9.69 -0.54
N ILE A 43 7.80 -8.45 -0.03
CA ILE A 43 8.97 -7.76 0.55
C ILE A 43 9.40 -8.31 1.92
N GLN A 44 8.53 -9.06 2.60
CA GLN A 44 8.82 -9.69 3.88
C GLN A 44 9.52 -11.05 3.72
N GLN A 45 9.37 -11.71 2.58
CA GLN A 45 10.02 -12.99 2.30
C GLN A 45 11.48 -12.78 1.89
N ASP A 46 12.39 -13.59 2.46
CA ASP A 46 13.82 -13.54 2.11
C ASP A 46 14.14 -14.24 0.78
N ILE A 47 13.29 -15.18 0.35
CA ILE A 47 13.49 -15.95 -0.88
C ILE A 47 12.33 -15.70 -1.84
N PHE A 48 12.59 -14.91 -2.88
CA PHE A 48 11.63 -14.67 -3.96
C PHE A 48 11.61 -15.85 -4.93
N HIS A 49 10.64 -16.74 -4.74
CA HIS A 49 10.35 -17.77 -5.73
C HIS A 49 9.47 -17.17 -6.82
N VAL A 50 10.12 -16.53 -7.82
CA VAL A 50 9.47 -16.30 -9.12
C VAL A 50 9.34 -17.65 -9.77
N ASP A 51 8.17 -18.24 -9.65
CA ASP A 51 7.84 -19.33 -10.54
C ASP A 51 7.60 -18.69 -11.92
N ILE A 52 8.60 -18.74 -12.81
CA ILE A 52 8.58 -18.11 -14.16
C ILE A 52 7.36 -18.60 -14.97
N THR A 53 6.77 -19.73 -14.57
CA THR A 53 5.55 -20.29 -15.17
C THR A 53 4.25 -19.67 -14.65
N ASN A 54 4.27 -18.98 -13.50
CA ASN A 54 3.08 -18.54 -12.79
C ASN A 54 2.92 -17.00 -12.89
N ARG A 55 2.46 -16.54 -14.06
CA ARG A 55 2.00 -15.16 -14.30
C ARG A 55 0.89 -14.69 -13.32
N ASN A 56 0.36 -15.59 -12.49
CA ASN A 56 -0.57 -15.26 -11.41
C ASN A 56 0.11 -14.59 -10.19
N GLN A 57 1.43 -14.42 -10.21
CA GLN A 57 2.14 -13.61 -9.23
C GLN A 57 2.19 -12.12 -9.59
N ASP A 58 1.62 -11.72 -10.73
CA ASP A 58 1.57 -10.32 -11.09
C ASP A 58 0.56 -9.55 -10.23
N ILE A 59 0.84 -8.26 -10.01
CA ILE A 59 -0.04 -7.29 -9.34
C ILE A 59 -0.63 -6.33 -10.40
N PRO A 60 -1.55 -6.82 -11.26
CA PRO A 60 -1.97 -6.11 -12.46
C PRO A 60 -2.71 -4.80 -12.18
N LEU A 61 -3.50 -4.71 -11.11
CA LEU A 61 -4.18 -3.46 -10.76
C LEU A 61 -3.18 -2.41 -10.30
N PHE A 62 -2.21 -2.79 -9.48
CA PHE A 62 -1.10 -1.94 -9.07
C PHE A 62 -0.30 -1.45 -10.27
N ASN A 63 0.06 -2.36 -11.17
CA ASN A 63 0.78 -2.04 -12.38
C ASN A 63 -0.01 -1.11 -13.32
N ALA A 64 -1.35 -1.25 -13.38
CA ALA A 64 -2.21 -0.36 -14.14
C ALA A 64 -2.29 1.05 -13.53
N LEU A 65 -2.08 1.18 -12.22
CA LEU A 65 -2.16 2.45 -11.50
C LEU A 65 -0.84 3.21 -11.46
N THR A 66 0.27 2.49 -11.37
CA THR A 66 1.59 3.09 -11.38
C THR A 66 2.07 3.20 -12.83
N LYS A 67 2.38 4.41 -13.30
CA LYS A 67 2.95 4.61 -14.65
C LYS A 67 4.29 3.90 -14.88
N THR A 68 4.93 3.44 -13.80
CA THR A 68 6.12 2.61 -13.76
C THR A 68 5.72 1.17 -13.48
N CYS A 69 6.38 0.19 -14.12
CA CYS A 69 6.12 -1.23 -13.89
C CYS A 69 6.34 -1.64 -12.41
N ALA A 70 5.29 -1.52 -11.59
CA ALA A 70 5.30 -2.01 -10.22
C ALA A 70 4.99 -3.51 -10.26
N THR A 71 6.02 -4.31 -10.50
CA THR A 71 5.94 -5.78 -10.46
C THR A 71 6.35 -6.29 -9.08
N LEU A 72 5.95 -7.50 -8.70
CA LEU A 72 6.46 -8.11 -7.46
C LEU A 72 7.99 -8.22 -7.45
N GLU A 73 8.61 -8.41 -8.60
CA GLU A 73 10.06 -8.39 -8.73
C GLU A 73 10.65 -7.04 -8.32
N PHE A 74 10.07 -5.94 -8.80
CA PHE A 74 10.47 -4.60 -8.38
C PHE A 74 10.35 -4.43 -6.86
N PHE A 75 9.25 -4.90 -6.25
CA PHE A 75 9.06 -4.88 -4.81
C PHE A 75 10.15 -5.65 -4.07
N HIS A 76 10.45 -6.88 -4.50
CA HIS A 76 11.46 -7.69 -3.84
C HIS A 76 12.89 -7.12 -3.98
N GLN A 77 13.23 -6.61 -5.17
CA GLN A 77 14.55 -5.99 -5.42
C GLN A 77 14.76 -4.75 -4.54
N ASN A 78 13.72 -3.93 -4.36
CA ASN A 78 13.78 -2.69 -3.59
C ASN A 78 13.27 -2.85 -2.14
N ARG A 79 13.16 -4.09 -1.64
CA ARG A 79 12.45 -4.41 -0.39
C ARG A 79 12.94 -3.62 0.83
N LEU A 80 14.24 -3.38 0.97
CA LEU A 80 14.80 -2.68 2.13
C LEU A 80 14.34 -1.22 2.18
N ASP A 81 14.37 -0.53 1.05
CA ASP A 81 13.94 0.87 0.96
C ASP A 81 12.42 1.00 1.13
N ILE A 82 11.68 0.04 0.57
CA ILE A 82 10.22 -0.03 0.70
C ILE A 82 9.84 -0.28 2.16
N VAL A 83 10.40 -1.30 2.81
CA VAL A 83 10.13 -1.61 4.23
C VAL A 83 10.45 -0.41 5.10
N ARG A 84 11.61 0.23 4.91
CA ARG A 84 11.99 1.42 5.68
C ARG A 84 11.02 2.57 5.48
N GLY A 85 10.67 2.89 4.23
CA GLY A 85 9.78 3.99 3.89
C GLY A 85 8.34 3.78 4.37
N VAL A 86 7.81 2.57 4.16
CA VAL A 86 6.47 2.17 4.61
C VAL A 86 6.39 2.17 6.13
N THR A 87 7.40 1.63 6.83
CA THR A 87 7.42 1.62 8.30
C THR A 87 7.46 3.03 8.87
N LYS A 88 8.23 3.94 8.28
CA LYS A 88 8.28 5.35 8.67
C LYS A 88 6.89 5.99 8.55
N LEU A 89 6.25 5.87 7.39
CA LEU A 89 4.92 6.44 7.14
C LEU A 89 3.84 5.80 8.02
N PHE A 90 3.94 4.50 8.30
CA PHE A 90 3.04 3.82 9.21
C PHE A 90 3.11 4.41 10.62
N ASN A 91 4.32 4.58 11.17
CA ASN A 91 4.50 5.10 12.52
C ASN A 91 4.21 6.61 12.64
N GLU A 92 4.60 7.40 11.65
CA GLU A 92 4.46 8.86 11.70
C GLU A 92 3.07 9.36 11.33
N VAL A 93 2.35 8.63 10.46
CA VAL A 93 1.06 9.06 9.91
C VAL A 93 -0.06 8.11 10.30
N CYS A 94 0.04 6.81 9.95
CA CYS A 94 -1.08 5.89 10.14
C CYS A 94 -1.41 5.70 11.61
N MET A 95 -0.42 5.42 12.47
CA MET A 95 -0.65 5.20 13.90
C MET A 95 -1.30 6.41 14.57
N ARG A 96 -0.79 7.62 14.30
CA ARG A 96 -1.36 8.86 14.86
C ARG A 96 -2.79 9.10 14.38
N ALA A 97 -3.05 8.90 13.08
CA ALA A 97 -4.39 9.04 12.53
C ALA A 97 -5.35 8.01 13.15
N PHE A 98 -4.90 6.76 13.38
CA PHE A 98 -5.70 5.76 14.08
C PHE A 98 -5.95 6.17 15.53
N ASP A 99 -4.95 6.64 16.27
CA ASP A 99 -5.10 7.12 17.64
C ASP A 99 -6.16 8.24 17.71
N ASP A 100 -6.09 9.22 16.82
CA ASP A 100 -7.07 10.30 16.72
C ASP A 100 -8.48 9.77 16.44
N LEU A 101 -8.62 8.82 15.49
CA LEU A 101 -9.91 8.21 15.17
C LEU A 101 -10.49 7.41 16.34
N PHE A 102 -9.67 6.64 17.06
CA PHE A 102 -10.09 5.86 18.23
C PHE A 102 -10.45 6.76 19.42
N LEU A 103 -9.66 7.81 19.69
CA LEU A 103 -9.94 8.79 20.74
C LEU A 103 -11.25 9.54 20.46
N ASN A 104 -11.48 9.95 19.22
CA ASN A 104 -12.73 10.61 18.82
C ASN A 104 -13.95 9.67 18.93
N HIS A 105 -13.79 8.38 18.64
CA HIS A 105 -14.87 7.40 18.83
C HIS A 105 -15.27 7.27 20.31
N ASN A 106 -14.29 7.25 21.23
CA ASN A 106 -14.55 7.12 22.67
C ASN A 106 -15.16 8.38 23.29
N GLN A 107 -14.77 9.59 22.83
CA GLN A 107 -15.41 10.83 23.27
C GLN A 107 -16.86 10.97 22.80
N THR A 108 -17.22 10.35 21.67
CA THR A 108 -18.60 10.37 21.14
C THR A 108 -19.54 9.44 21.93
N GLN A 109 -19.00 8.41 22.60
CA GLN A 109 -19.76 7.48 23.46
C GLN A 109 -19.98 8.04 24.88
N LEU A 110 -19.10 8.90 25.38
CA LEU A 110 -19.22 9.55 26.71
C LEU A 110 -20.18 10.75 26.73
N ASN A 111 -20.52 11.30 25.55
CA ASN A 111 -21.44 12.43 25.39
C ASN A 111 -22.83 12.02 24.87
N LYS A 112 -23.18 10.73 24.93
CA LYS A 112 -24.51 10.19 24.66
C LYS A 112 -25.06 9.53 25.92
#